data_AF-A0A0Q1XCG3-F1
#
_entry.id   AF-A0A0Q1XCG3-F1
#
_cell.length_a   1.000
_cell.length_b   1.000
_cell.length_c   1.000
_cell.angle_alpha   90.00
_cell.angle_beta   90.00
_cell.angle_gamma   90.00
#
_symmetry.space_group_name_H-M   'P 1'
#
loop_
_entity.id
_entity.type
_entity.pdbx_description
1 polymer ?
#
loop_
_entity_poly.entity_id
_entity_poly.type
_entity_poly.pdbx_seq_one_letter_code
_entity_poly.pdbx_strand_id
1 'polypeptide(L)'
;MKMTAKIALFSAAIVTMGSLAACQSNPQTPNSDHHMMKDGPRDGHHRMKHREFTPEQKAAWEQHRAERQARFEQIQKACEGKANGQAVNVQVGDRTLEGTCNLRFEPKRPQPPMNAPAPVAPQAK
;
A
#
# COMPACT_ATOMS: atom_id res chain seq x y z
N MET A 1 6.80 19.54 -68.00
CA MET A 1 8.13 19.31 -67.40
C MET A 1 7.91 18.77 -65.99
N LYS A 2 8.18 17.48 -65.78
CA LYS A 2 9.31 16.90 -65.00
C LYS A 2 9.13 16.95 -63.48
N MET A 3 9.01 15.75 -62.89
CA MET A 3 9.10 15.41 -61.46
C MET A 3 10.37 15.99 -60.80
N THR A 4 10.34 16.19 -59.47
CA THR A 4 11.29 15.58 -58.52
C THR A 4 11.11 16.13 -57.11
N ALA A 5 10.74 15.24 -56.17
CA ALA A 5 10.95 15.45 -54.74
C ALA A 5 12.46 15.54 -54.46
N LYS A 6 12.87 16.48 -53.60
CA LYS A 6 14.23 16.56 -53.07
C LYS A 6 14.19 16.31 -51.57
N ILE A 7 14.45 15.06 -51.20
CA ILE A 7 14.95 14.69 -49.88
C ILE A 7 16.45 14.96 -49.90
N ALA A 8 16.92 15.84 -49.03
CA ALA A 8 18.30 15.87 -48.52
C ALA A 8 18.41 16.92 -47.41
N LEU A 9 19.15 16.77 -46.30
CA LEU A 9 19.97 15.71 -45.71
C LEU A 9 20.57 16.33 -44.41
N PHE A 10 20.97 15.50 -43.44
CA PHE A 10 21.87 15.79 -42.29
C PHE A 10 21.31 16.77 -41.23
N SER A 11 21.52 16.67 -39.92
CA SER A 11 22.41 16.00 -38.96
C SER A 11 21.74 16.26 -37.57
N ALA A 12 22.07 15.72 -36.41
CA ALA A 12 23.25 15.08 -35.88
C ALA A 12 22.79 14.15 -34.75
N ALA A 13 23.48 13.01 -34.59
CA ALA A 13 23.33 12.14 -33.44
C ALA A 13 23.67 12.91 -32.15
N ILE A 14 22.73 12.98 -31.22
CA ILE A 14 22.98 13.52 -29.88
C ILE A 14 23.49 12.38 -28.99
N VAL A 15 24.80 12.46 -28.75
CA VAL A 15 25.51 12.25 -27.48
C VAL A 15 25.22 10.96 -26.70
N THR A 16 26.21 10.08 -26.78
CA THR A 16 26.54 9.05 -25.78
C THR A 16 26.87 9.64 -24.41
N MET A 17 26.23 9.14 -23.36
CA MET A 17 26.83 8.87 -22.03
C MET A 17 26.07 7.63 -21.50
N GLY A 18 26.68 6.45 -21.33
CA GLY A 18 27.59 6.12 -20.22
C GLY A 18 26.80 6.21 -18.91
N SER A 19 26.38 5.17 -18.21
CA SER A 19 26.73 3.75 -18.14
C SER A 19 25.45 3.00 -17.73
N LEU A 20 25.19 1.81 -18.27
CA LEU A 20 24.29 0.88 -17.57
C LEU A 20 25.04 0.51 -16.29
N ALA A 21 24.73 1.18 -15.20
CA ALA A 21 24.93 0.58 -13.90
C ALA A 21 24.09 -0.70 -13.93
N ALA A 22 24.72 -1.82 -14.27
CA ALA A 22 24.24 -3.09 -13.78
C ALA A 22 24.23 -2.91 -12.28
N CYS A 23 23.05 -2.71 -11.70
CA CYS A 23 22.85 -3.02 -10.30
C CYS A 23 23.20 -4.50 -10.20
N GLN A 24 24.44 -4.78 -9.84
CA GLN A 24 24.90 -6.09 -9.45
C GLN A 24 24.02 -6.44 -8.28
N SER A 25 22.94 -7.19 -8.56
CA SER A 25 22.11 -7.80 -7.55
C SER A 25 23.02 -8.80 -6.87
N ASN A 26 23.75 -8.34 -5.85
CA ASN A 26 24.30 -9.24 -4.87
C ASN A 26 23.10 -10.05 -4.37
N PRO A 27 23.08 -11.39 -4.49
CA PRO A 27 22.17 -12.18 -3.68
C PRO A 27 22.71 -12.03 -2.25
N GLN A 28 22.39 -10.90 -1.62
CA GLN A 28 22.31 -10.84 -0.19
C GLN A 28 21.23 -11.87 0.12
N THR A 29 21.64 -13.06 0.52
CA THR A 29 20.76 -13.92 1.28
C THR A 29 20.22 -13.00 2.37
N PRO A 30 18.89 -12.76 2.45
CA PRO A 30 18.38 -12.27 3.70
C PRO A 30 18.74 -13.38 4.68
N ASN A 31 19.79 -13.19 5.46
CA ASN A 31 19.86 -13.82 6.75
C ASN A 31 18.67 -13.22 7.49
N SER A 32 17.53 -13.86 7.29
CA SER A 32 16.29 -13.58 7.95
C SER A 32 16.44 -14.13 9.36
N ASP A 33 17.35 -13.51 10.12
CA ASP A 33 17.20 -13.32 11.54
C ASP A 33 16.01 -12.35 11.71
N HIS A 34 14.83 -12.84 11.31
CA HIS A 34 13.61 -12.45 11.96
C HIS A 34 13.87 -12.76 13.43
N HIS A 35 14.17 -11.71 14.19
CA HIS A 35 13.93 -11.69 15.61
C HIS A 35 12.44 -11.98 15.79
N MET A 36 12.09 -13.26 15.74
CA MET A 36 10.91 -13.78 16.39
C MET A 36 10.99 -13.19 17.79
N MET A 37 10.00 -12.35 18.12
CA MET A 37 9.82 -11.84 19.46
C MET A 37 9.95 -13.05 20.39
N LYS A 38 11.08 -13.14 21.12
CA LYS A 38 11.30 -14.28 22.00
C LYS A 38 10.12 -14.32 22.96
N ASP A 39 9.43 -15.47 23.01
CA ASP A 39 8.44 -15.80 24.00
C ASP A 39 9.11 -15.83 25.39
N GLY A 40 9.39 -14.65 25.94
CA GLY A 40 9.62 -14.45 27.37
C GLY A 40 8.30 -14.60 28.11
N PRO A 41 8.33 -14.80 29.45
CA PRO A 41 7.12 -14.93 30.25
C PRO A 41 6.14 -13.80 29.92
N ARG A 42 4.93 -14.15 29.46
CA ARG A 42 3.82 -13.23 29.15
C ARG A 42 3.22 -12.67 30.46
N ASP A 43 4.06 -12.12 31.32
CA ASP A 43 3.64 -11.43 32.54
C ASP A 43 3.50 -9.94 32.24
N GLY A 44 2.27 -9.53 31.95
CA GLY A 44 1.92 -8.12 31.92
C GLY A 44 1.05 -7.75 30.74
N HIS A 45 -0.24 -7.60 31.00
CA HIS A 45 -1.13 -6.82 30.16
C HIS A 45 -0.52 -5.43 29.96
N HIS A 46 0.09 -5.16 28.81
CA HIS A 46 0.40 -3.79 28.39
C HIS A 46 -0.94 -3.07 28.21
N ARG A 47 -1.44 -2.47 29.30
CA ARG A 47 -2.47 -1.44 29.23
C ARG A 47 -1.85 -0.30 28.42
N MET A 48 -2.10 -0.32 27.12
CA MET A 48 -1.86 0.83 26.25
C MET A 48 -2.58 1.99 26.92
N LYS A 49 -1.85 2.88 27.59
CA LYS A 49 -2.44 4.08 28.17
C LYS A 49 -3.10 4.80 27.01
N HIS A 50 -4.42 5.00 27.08
CA HIS A 50 -5.12 5.86 26.12
C HIS A 50 -4.45 7.22 26.18
N ARG A 51 -3.58 7.51 25.22
CA ARG A 51 -2.99 8.83 25.07
C ARG A 51 -4.13 9.73 24.60
N GLU A 52 -4.68 10.50 25.52
CA GLU A 52 -5.69 11.49 25.20
C GLU A 52 -5.05 12.56 24.31
N PHE A 53 -5.55 12.70 23.09
CA PHE A 53 -5.09 13.73 22.16
C PHE A 53 -5.57 15.10 22.62
N THR A 54 -4.72 16.13 22.46
CA THR A 54 -5.17 17.52 22.62
C THR A 54 -6.22 17.87 21.55
N PRO A 55 -7.07 18.90 21.76
CA PRO A 55 -8.08 19.29 20.77
C PRO A 55 -7.49 19.58 19.38
N GLU A 56 -6.33 20.25 19.31
CA GLU A 56 -5.62 20.51 18.06
C GLU A 56 -5.12 19.21 17.39
N GLN A 57 -4.59 18.27 18.18
CA GLN A 57 -4.17 16.97 17.66
C GLN A 57 -5.35 16.14 17.15
N LYS A 58 -6.51 16.21 17.81
CA LYS A 58 -7.74 15.57 17.35
C LYS A 58 -8.18 16.16 16.01
N ALA A 59 -8.21 17.49 15.88
CA ALA A 59 -8.59 18.17 14.65
C ALA A 59 -7.67 17.80 13.47
N ALA A 60 -6.35 17.81 13.67
CA ALA A 60 -5.40 17.37 12.65
C ALA A 60 -5.60 15.90 12.26
N TRP A 61 -5.85 15.03 13.24
CA TRP A 61 -6.10 13.62 12.99
C TRP A 61 -7.39 13.37 12.20
N GLU A 62 -8.46 14.09 12.52
CA GLU A 62 -9.73 14.04 11.79
C GLU A 62 -9.57 14.53 10.34
N GLN A 63 -8.84 15.62 10.11
CA GLN A 63 -8.53 16.10 8.77
C GLN A 63 -7.78 15.05 7.94
N HIS A 64 -6.70 14.48 8.49
CA HIS A 64 -5.95 13.42 7.82
C HIS A 64 -6.78 12.14 7.61
N ARG A 65 -7.73 11.86 8.51
CA ARG A 65 -8.65 10.72 8.37
C ARG A 65 -9.59 10.95 7.19
N ALA A 66 -10.19 12.13 7.07
CA ALA A 66 -11.08 12.49 5.97
C ALA A 66 -10.34 12.46 4.63
N GLU A 67 -9.13 13.05 4.57
CA GLU A 67 -8.28 13.03 3.38
C GLU A 67 -7.92 11.60 2.96
N ARG A 68 -7.52 10.76 3.92
CA ARG A 68 -7.22 9.35 3.67
C ARG A 68 -8.46 8.61 3.16
N GLN A 69 -9.62 8.81 3.78
CA GLN A 69 -10.85 8.16 3.39
C GLN A 69 -11.24 8.51 1.95
N ALA A 70 -11.24 9.80 1.58
CA ALA A 70 -11.55 10.24 0.22
C ALA A 70 -10.63 9.59 -0.82
N ARG A 71 -9.32 9.48 -0.53
CA ARG A 71 -8.37 8.79 -1.42
C ARG A 71 -8.67 7.30 -1.56
N PHE A 72 -8.96 6.61 -0.45
CA PHE A 72 -9.27 5.18 -0.50
C PHE A 72 -10.57 4.91 -1.26
N GLU A 73 -11.59 5.77 -1.11
CA GLU A 73 -12.84 5.66 -1.86
C GLU A 73 -12.60 5.81 -3.37
N GLN A 74 -11.74 6.74 -3.79
CA GLN A 74 -11.37 6.90 -5.21
C GLN A 74 -10.67 5.64 -5.76
N ILE A 75 -9.71 5.08 -5.00
CA ILE A 75 -9.02 3.85 -5.39
C ILE A 75 -9.99 2.66 -5.45
N GLN A 76 -10.89 2.55 -4.47
CA GLN A 76 -11.89 1.49 -4.43
C GLN A 76 -12.82 1.54 -5.64
N LYS A 77 -13.32 2.74 -5.98
CA LYS A 77 -14.17 2.95 -7.16
C LYS A 77 -13.47 2.58 -8.47
N ALA A 78 -12.17 2.82 -8.58
CA ALA A 78 -11.41 2.40 -9.76
C ALA A 78 -11.40 0.87 -9.97
N CYS A 79 -11.61 0.10 -8.90
CA CYS A 79 -11.69 -1.36 -8.93
C CYS A 79 -13.10 -1.93 -9.03
N GLU A 80 -14.15 -1.09 -8.96
CA GLU A 80 -15.53 -1.56 -9.14
C GLU A 80 -15.73 -2.09 -10.57
N GLY A 81 -16.28 -3.30 -10.69
CA GLY A 81 -16.50 -3.96 -11.97
C GLY A 81 -15.21 -4.45 -12.68
N LYS A 82 -14.04 -4.30 -12.06
CA LYS A 82 -12.76 -4.82 -12.58
C LYS A 82 -12.55 -6.28 -12.17
N ALA A 83 -11.91 -7.04 -13.04
CA ALA A 83 -11.53 -8.41 -12.73
C ALA A 83 -10.35 -8.45 -11.74
N ASN A 84 -10.21 -9.57 -11.03
CA ASN A 84 -9.03 -9.81 -10.19
C ASN A 84 -7.75 -9.77 -11.04
N GLY A 85 -6.73 -9.05 -10.59
CA GLY A 85 -5.46 -8.84 -11.28
C GLY A 85 -5.49 -7.76 -12.37
N GLN A 86 -6.63 -7.13 -12.65
CA GLN A 86 -6.72 -6.11 -13.68
C GLN A 86 -5.94 -4.85 -13.28
N ALA A 87 -5.10 -4.35 -14.19
CA ALA A 87 -4.36 -3.12 -13.99
C ALA A 87 -5.28 -1.90 -13.98
N VAL A 88 -5.02 -0.96 -13.06
CA VAL A 88 -5.73 0.31 -12.92
C VAL A 88 -4.73 1.42 -12.60
N ASN A 89 -5.01 2.61 -13.13
CA ASN A 89 -4.25 3.82 -12.87
C ASN A 89 -5.19 4.81 -12.18
N VAL A 90 -4.85 5.23 -10.95
CA VAL A 90 -5.69 6.13 -10.13
C VAL A 90 -4.94 7.42 -9.87
N GLN A 91 -5.54 8.55 -10.23
CA GLN A 91 -4.97 9.87 -9.95
C GLN A 91 -5.30 10.29 -8.52
N VAL A 92 -4.29 10.56 -7.71
CA VAL A 92 -4.41 10.94 -6.30
C VAL A 92 -3.55 12.18 -6.06
N GLY A 93 -4.20 13.34 -5.97
CA GLY A 93 -3.50 14.64 -6.04
C GLY A 93 -2.77 14.77 -7.39
N ASP A 94 -1.51 15.14 -7.35
CA ASP A 94 -0.70 15.36 -8.56
C ASP A 94 0.01 14.10 -9.08
N ARG A 95 -0.29 12.93 -8.50
CA ARG A 95 0.39 11.67 -8.83
C ARG A 95 -0.60 10.65 -9.37
N THR A 96 -0.17 9.91 -10.39
CA THR A 96 -0.88 8.72 -10.86
C THR A 96 -0.30 7.49 -10.19
N LEU A 97 -1.16 6.72 -9.53
CA LEU A 97 -0.81 5.45 -8.89
C LEU A 97 -1.18 4.31 -9.85
N GLU A 98 -0.17 3.58 -10.30
CA GLU A 98 -0.36 2.35 -11.07
C GLU A 98 -0.47 1.16 -10.10
N GLY A 99 -1.44 0.30 -10.34
CA GLY A 99 -1.66 -0.87 -9.50
C GLY A 99 -2.56 -1.90 -10.14
N THR A 100 -2.92 -2.92 -9.38
CA THR A 100 -3.83 -3.98 -9.81
C THR A 100 -4.94 -4.18 -8.79
N CYS A 101 -6.15 -4.42 -9.27
CA CYS A 101 -7.29 -4.72 -8.40
C CYS A 101 -7.21 -6.15 -7.88
N ASN A 102 -7.32 -6.33 -6.57
CA ASN A 102 -7.36 -7.64 -5.94
C ASN A 102 -8.74 -7.90 -5.35
N LEU A 103 -9.41 -8.95 -5.83
CA LEU A 103 -10.70 -9.38 -5.32
C LEU A 103 -10.49 -10.35 -4.16
N ARG A 104 -10.99 -10.00 -2.98
CA ARG A 104 -10.90 -10.81 -1.76
C ARG A 104 -12.28 -11.18 -1.28
N PHE A 105 -12.46 -12.43 -0.90
CA PHE A 105 -13.67 -12.88 -0.20
C PHE A 105 -13.55 -12.49 1.28
N GLU A 106 -14.50 -11.68 1.76
CA GLU A 106 -14.64 -11.38 3.17
C GLU A 106 -15.91 -12.07 3.71
N PRO A 107 -15.78 -13.16 4.48
CA PRO A 107 -16.94 -13.82 5.04
C PRO A 107 -17.63 -12.89 6.06
N LYS A 108 -18.95 -12.76 5.96
CA LYS A 108 -19.77 -12.15 7.02
C LYS A 108 -19.69 -13.04 8.27
N ARG A 109 -18.79 -12.70 9.19
CA ARG A 109 -18.74 -13.37 10.49
C ARG A 109 -19.96 -12.90 11.31
N PRO A 110 -20.68 -13.81 11.98
CA PRO A 110 -21.64 -13.38 12.99
C PRO A 110 -20.90 -12.49 13.98
N GLN A 111 -21.36 -11.24 14.12
CA GLN A 111 -20.78 -10.34 15.12
C GLN A 111 -21.03 -11.00 16.47
N PRO A 112 -19.99 -11.31 17.27
CA PRO A 112 -20.24 -11.69 18.65
C PRO A 112 -21.04 -10.53 19.28
N PRO A 113 -22.05 -10.82 20.11
CA PRO A 113 -22.81 -9.76 20.75
C PRO A 113 -21.83 -8.78 21.38
N MET A 114 -21.98 -7.47 21.13
CA MET A 114 -21.08 -6.43 21.64
C MET A 114 -20.98 -6.41 23.18
N ASN A 115 -21.87 -7.14 23.86
CA ASN A 115 -21.93 -7.35 25.29
C ASN A 115 -21.76 -8.83 25.71
N ALA A 116 -21.24 -9.69 24.84
CA ALA A 116 -20.96 -11.08 25.21
C ALA A 116 -19.87 -11.07 26.29
N PRO A 117 -20.11 -11.64 27.48
CA PRO A 117 -19.05 -11.82 28.45
C PRO A 117 -17.93 -12.64 27.79
N ALA A 118 -16.68 -12.24 28.02
CA ALA A 118 -15.53 -12.95 27.48
C ALA A 118 -15.64 -14.45 27.83
N PRO A 119 -15.37 -15.36 26.89
CA PRO A 119 -15.46 -16.79 27.14
C PRO A 119 -14.56 -17.13 28.33
N VAL A 120 -15.18 -17.64 29.40
CA VAL A 120 -14.46 -18.07 30.60
C VAL A 120 -13.58 -19.23 30.17
N ALA A 121 -12.25 -19.05 30.26
CA ALA A 121 -11.30 -20.11 29.93
C ALA A 121 -11.65 -21.36 30.76
N PRO A 122 -11.67 -22.56 30.16
CA PRO A 122 -11.94 -23.78 30.90
C PRO A 122 -10.84 -23.95 31.96
N GLN A 123 -11.25 -23.97 33.23
CA GLN A 123 -10.36 -24.29 34.33
C GLN A 123 -9.96 -25.76 34.17
N ALA A 124 -8.68 -25.99 33.90
CA ALA A 124 -8.12 -27.34 33.87
C ALA A 124 -8.27 -27.96 35.27
N LYS A 125 -8.76 -29.20 35.30
CA LYS A 125 -8.94 -30.02 36.51
C LYS A 125 -7.66 -30.77 36.83
#